data_AF-A0A9Q3PDR7-F1
#
_entry.id   AF-A0A9Q3PDR7-F1
#
_cell.length_a   1.000
_cell.length_b   1.000
_cell.length_c   1.000
_cell.angle_alpha   90.00
_cell.angle_beta   90.00
_cell.angle_gamma   90.00
#
_symmetry.space_group_name_H-M   'P 1'
#
loop_
_entity.id
_entity.type
_entity.pdbx_description
1 polymer ?
#
loop_
_entity_poly.entity_id
_entity_poly.type
_entity_poly.pdbx_seq_one_letter_code
_entity_poly.pdbx_strand_id
1 'polypeptide(L)'
;MDSQNSAEKYKSVLKKVKPVNEPKPQDINHPLGRPPLSSNPYNTPISPKPPIFLVTSKITQERLELINFGPPGWLSEEERSPLMSVIALREDTIAFSAEERGLMKHSYGKP
;
A
#
# COMPACT_ATOMS: atom_id res chain seq x y z
N MET A 1 48.04 22.38 28.13
CA MET A 1 48.62 21.02 28.20
C MET A 1 47.53 20.07 27.76
N ASP A 2 47.66 19.63 26.52
CA ASP A 2 46.73 18.74 25.84
C ASP A 2 46.79 17.35 26.48
N SER A 3 45.71 16.93 27.13
CA SER A 3 45.54 15.53 27.51
C SER A 3 44.70 14.85 26.45
N GLN A 4 45.45 14.25 25.54
CA GLN A 4 45.09 13.30 24.50
C GLN A 4 43.78 12.55 24.73
N ASN A 5 42.88 12.63 23.74
CA ASN A 5 41.80 11.68 23.53
C ASN A 5 42.38 10.31 23.22
N SER A 6 42.54 9.47 24.24
CA SER A 6 42.85 8.05 24.08
C SER A 6 41.58 7.31 23.63
N ALA A 7 41.74 6.52 22.57
CA ALA A 7 40.70 5.67 22.02
C ALA A 7 40.30 4.57 23.02
N GLU A 8 39.34 4.84 23.91
CA GLU A 8 38.68 3.79 24.66
C GLU A 8 37.74 3.03 23.73
N LYS A 9 38.24 1.92 23.19
CA LYS A 9 37.55 0.96 22.31
C LYS A 9 36.23 0.40 22.90
N TYR A 10 35.98 0.61 24.20
CA TYR A 10 34.79 0.11 24.90
C TYR A 10 34.30 1.08 25.99
N LYS A 11 32.97 1.24 26.09
CA LYS A 11 32.33 2.02 27.16
C LYS A 11 32.62 1.40 28.54
N SER A 12 32.99 2.22 29.52
CA SER A 12 33.18 1.77 30.91
C SER A 12 31.93 1.08 31.45
N VAL A 13 32.11 0.10 32.34
CA VAL A 13 30.99 -0.71 32.89
C VAL A 13 29.91 0.15 33.53
N LEU A 14 30.31 1.24 34.21
CA LEU A 14 29.38 2.23 34.79
C LEU A 14 28.55 2.97 33.75
N LYS A 15 29.08 3.14 32.52
CA LYS A 15 28.40 3.80 31.39
C LYS A 15 27.66 2.81 30.48
N LYS A 16 27.66 1.51 30.79
CA LYS A 16 26.90 0.51 30.03
C LYS A 16 25.43 0.60 30.43
N VAL A 17 24.58 0.93 29.47
CA VAL A 17 23.12 0.85 29.63
C VAL A 17 22.76 -0.62 29.79
N LYS A 18 22.17 -0.98 30.94
CA LYS A 18 21.53 -2.29 31.13
C LYS A 18 20.09 -2.15 30.69
N PRO A 19 19.64 -2.85 29.63
CA PRO A 19 18.24 -2.81 29.25
C PRO A 19 17.40 -3.35 30.41
N VAL A 20 16.42 -2.55 30.83
CA VAL A 20 15.40 -2.98 31.78
C VAL A 20 14.29 -3.63 30.96
N ASN A 21 13.80 -4.79 31.41
CA ASN A 21 12.70 -5.47 30.75
C ASN A 21 11.39 -4.72 31.04
N GLU A 22 11.10 -3.68 30.28
CA GLU A 22 9.85 -2.94 30.35
C GLU A 22 8.86 -3.43 29.28
N PRO A 23 7.55 -3.50 29.60
CA PRO A 23 6.55 -3.80 28.60
C PRO A 23 6.57 -2.74 27.50
N LYS A 24 6.45 -3.16 26.24
CA LYS A 24 6.39 -2.25 25.09
C LYS A 24 5.23 -1.26 25.30
N PRO A 25 5.46 0.06 25.23
CA PRO A 25 4.38 1.04 25.31
C PRO A 25 3.32 0.76 24.24
N GLN A 26 2.05 0.70 24.66
CA GLN A 26 0.94 0.36 23.76
C GLN A 26 0.67 1.46 22.72
N ASP A 27 1.03 2.70 23.02
CA ASP A 27 0.80 3.87 22.16
C ASP A 27 1.75 3.98 20.96
N ILE A 28 2.76 3.12 20.85
CA ILE A 28 3.68 3.14 19.70
C ILE A 28 2.98 2.67 18.42
N ASN A 29 2.07 1.71 18.54
CA ASN A 29 1.37 1.11 17.41
C ASN A 29 -0.11 1.49 17.47
N HIS A 30 -0.43 2.75 17.19
CA HIS A 30 -1.82 3.17 17.09
C HIS A 30 -2.56 2.25 16.10
N PRO A 31 -3.74 1.72 16.47
CA PRO A 31 -4.51 0.88 15.57
C PRO A 31 -4.93 1.70 14.35
N LEU A 32 -5.04 1.03 13.20
CA LEU A 32 -5.51 1.67 11.99
C LEU A 32 -6.94 2.19 12.19
N GLY A 33 -7.16 3.44 11.81
CA GLY A 33 -8.49 4.05 11.78
C GLY A 33 -9.37 3.35 10.75
N ARG A 34 -10.61 3.04 11.14
CA ARG A 34 -11.58 2.42 10.23
C ARG A 34 -12.02 3.46 9.18
N PRO A 35 -11.94 3.14 7.87
CA PRO A 35 -12.48 4.03 6.85
C PRO A 35 -14.00 4.14 6.95
N PRO A 36 -14.59 5.29 6.55
CA PRO A 36 -16.03 5.41 6.42
C PRO A 36 -16.51 4.40 5.37
N LEU A 37 -17.34 3.45 5.79
CA LEU A 37 -17.94 2.45 4.90
C LEU A 37 -19.16 3.06 4.19
N SER A 38 -18.97 4.16 3.45
CA SER A 38 -20.05 4.69 2.59
C SER A 38 -20.01 3.97 1.24
N SER A 39 -20.37 2.70 1.23
CA SER A 39 -20.67 2.00 -0.02
C SER A 39 -22.06 2.41 -0.47
N ASN A 40 -22.21 3.62 -1.02
CA ASN A 40 -23.40 3.90 -1.83
C ASN A 40 -23.21 3.16 -3.16
N PRO A 41 -23.93 2.04 -3.40
CA PRO A 41 -23.75 1.23 -4.60
C PRO A 41 -24.10 2.00 -5.88
N TYR A 42 -24.82 3.11 -5.76
CA TYR A 42 -25.22 3.97 -6.88
C TYR A 42 -24.18 5.03 -7.26
N ASN A 43 -23.12 5.22 -6.47
CA ASN A 43 -22.10 6.23 -6.79
C ASN A 43 -21.16 5.77 -7.92
N THR A 44 -21.01 4.45 -8.08
CA THR A 44 -20.25 3.82 -9.17
C THR A 44 -20.99 2.56 -9.61
N PRO A 45 -22.13 2.70 -10.30
CA PRO A 45 -22.91 1.55 -10.75
C PRO A 45 -22.12 0.79 -11.82
N ILE A 46 -22.00 -0.52 -11.65
CA ILE A 46 -21.47 -1.40 -12.70
C ILE A 46 -22.56 -1.52 -13.77
N SER A 47 -22.31 -0.97 -14.96
CA SER A 47 -23.24 -1.13 -16.08
C SER A 47 -23.29 -2.61 -16.49
N PRO A 48 -24.49 -3.19 -16.71
CA PRO A 48 -24.62 -4.54 -17.26
C PRO A 48 -23.92 -4.70 -18.62
N LYS A 49 -23.82 -3.60 -19.37
CA LYS A 49 -23.02 -3.50 -20.58
C LYS A 49 -21.94 -2.45 -20.33
N PRO A 50 -20.77 -2.84 -19.80
CA PRO A 50 -19.70 -1.89 -19.54
C PRO A 50 -19.25 -1.24 -20.85
N PRO A 51 -18.85 0.03 -20.82
CA PRO A 51 -18.24 0.66 -21.97
C PRO A 51 -16.97 -0.09 -22.36
N ILE A 52 -16.63 -0.03 -23.65
CA ILE A 52 -15.37 -0.58 -24.15
C ILE A 52 -14.23 0.07 -23.37
N PHE A 53 -13.29 -0.74 -22.86
CA PHE A 53 -12.15 -0.26 -22.10
C PHE A 53 -11.37 0.80 -22.91
N LEU A 54 -11.14 1.95 -22.29
CA LEU A 54 -10.28 2.99 -22.80
C LEU A 54 -9.05 3.06 -21.90
N VAL A 55 -7.87 3.06 -22.51
CA VAL A 55 -6.61 3.29 -21.81
C VAL A 55 -6.68 4.60 -21.04
N THR A 56 -6.39 4.52 -19.74
CA THR A 56 -6.33 5.68 -18.85
C THR A 56 -4.87 6.11 -18.66
N SER A 57 -4.64 7.19 -17.92
CA SER A 57 -3.27 7.65 -17.63
C SER A 57 -2.42 6.60 -16.91
N LYS A 58 -3.05 5.72 -16.12
CA LYS A 58 -2.34 4.72 -15.30
C LYS A 58 -2.55 3.29 -15.76
N ILE A 59 -3.69 2.95 -16.37
CA ILE A 59 -3.96 1.62 -16.93
C ILE A 59 -3.71 1.66 -18.45
N THR A 60 -2.46 1.37 -18.82
CA THR A 60 -2.07 1.14 -20.22
C THR A 60 -2.27 -0.33 -20.60
N GLN A 61 -2.24 -0.64 -21.91
CA GLN A 61 -2.35 -2.02 -22.38
C GLN A 61 -1.22 -2.91 -21.85
N GLU A 62 0.02 -2.43 -21.84
CA GLU A 62 1.19 -3.12 -21.26
C GLU A 62 0.98 -3.46 -19.78
N ARG A 63 0.41 -2.53 -19.01
CA ARG A 63 0.12 -2.74 -17.59
C ARG A 63 -1.03 -3.71 -17.37
N LEU A 64 -1.99 -3.74 -18.28
CA LEU A 64 -3.10 -4.69 -18.25
C LEU A 64 -2.62 -6.13 -18.49
N GLU A 65 -1.62 -6.32 -19.35
CA GLU A 65 -0.99 -7.62 -19.62
C GLU A 65 -0.22 -8.17 -18.40
N LEU A 66 0.26 -7.30 -17.51
CA LEU A 66 0.85 -7.72 -16.23
C LEU A 66 -0.19 -8.28 -15.25
N ILE A 67 -1.48 -7.94 -15.43
CA ILE A 67 -2.55 -8.43 -14.56
C ILE A 67 -2.91 -9.85 -14.97
N ASN A 68 -2.72 -10.78 -14.05
CA ASN A 68 -3.12 -12.17 -14.26
C ASN A 68 -4.65 -12.32 -14.10
N PHE A 69 -5.33 -12.54 -15.22
CA PHE A 69 -6.78 -12.81 -15.26
C PHE A 69 -7.15 -14.29 -15.11
N GLY A 70 -6.20 -15.14 -14.73
CA GLY A 70 -6.38 -16.59 -14.64
C GLY A 70 -5.94 -17.34 -15.89
N PRO A 71 -6.10 -18.68 -15.90
CA PRO A 71 -5.72 -19.53 -17.02
C PRO A 71 -6.54 -19.23 -18.29
N PRO A 72 -6.06 -19.66 -19.49
CA PRO A 72 -6.82 -19.49 -20.72
C PRO A 72 -8.18 -20.17 -20.62
N GLY A 73 -9.24 -19.45 -21.03
CA GLY A 73 -10.64 -19.90 -20.91
C GLY A 73 -11.28 -19.71 -19.53
N TRP A 74 -10.57 -19.14 -18.55
CA TRP A 74 -11.14 -18.84 -17.22
C TRP A 74 -12.20 -17.74 -17.26
N LEU A 75 -11.99 -16.72 -18.07
CA LEU A 75 -12.94 -15.64 -18.30
C LEU A 75 -13.27 -15.57 -19.79
N SER A 76 -14.54 -15.38 -20.11
CA SER A 76 -14.96 -14.96 -21.44
C SER A 76 -14.50 -13.53 -21.74
N GLU A 77 -14.52 -13.14 -23.01
CA GLU A 77 -14.24 -11.75 -23.41
C GLU A 77 -15.26 -10.77 -22.80
N GLU A 78 -16.50 -11.22 -22.65
CA GLU A 78 -17.61 -10.47 -22.08
C GLU A 78 -17.46 -10.28 -20.57
N GLU A 79 -16.89 -11.25 -19.86
CA GLU A 79 -16.60 -11.17 -18.42
C GLU A 79 -15.34 -10.35 -18.12
N ARG A 80 -14.38 -10.36 -19.04
CA ARG A 80 -13.17 -9.52 -18.95
C ARG A 80 -13.48 -8.03 -19.02
N SER A 81 -14.43 -7.62 -19.85
CA SER A 81 -14.77 -6.21 -20.06
C SER A 81 -15.24 -5.49 -18.77
N PRO A 82 -16.21 -6.01 -17.99
CA PRO A 82 -16.60 -5.43 -16.71
C PRO A 82 -15.43 -5.35 -15.73
N LEU A 83 -14.59 -6.39 -15.68
CA LEU A 83 -13.45 -6.43 -14.77
C LEU A 83 -12.42 -5.32 -15.11
N MET A 84 -12.12 -5.13 -16.40
CA MET A 84 -11.26 -4.04 -16.87
C MET A 84 -11.86 -2.67 -16.55
N SER A 85 -13.18 -2.51 -16.64
CA SER A 85 -13.85 -1.26 -16.28
C SER A 85 -13.72 -0.93 -14.79
N VAL A 86 -13.78 -1.93 -13.90
CA VAL A 86 -13.58 -1.76 -12.45
C VAL A 86 -12.13 -1.41 -12.15
N ILE A 87 -11.18 -2.06 -12.82
CA ILE A 87 -9.74 -1.75 -12.70
C ILE A 87 -9.47 -0.30 -13.10
N ALA A 88 -10.01 0.16 -14.22
CA ALA A 88 -9.87 1.54 -14.68
C ALA A 88 -10.49 2.53 -13.67
N LEU A 89 -11.69 2.24 -13.18
CA LEU A 89 -12.37 3.06 -12.17
C LEU A 89 -11.59 3.18 -10.85
N ARG A 90 -10.78 2.18 -10.51
CA ARG A 90 -10.01 2.09 -9.27
C ARG A 90 -8.51 2.15 -9.51
N GLU A 91 -8.07 2.77 -10.61
CA GLU A 91 -6.65 2.79 -11.01
C GLU A 91 -5.71 3.35 -9.92
N ASP A 92 -6.16 4.33 -9.14
CA ASP A 92 -5.40 4.92 -8.03
C ASP A 92 -5.02 3.91 -6.93
N THR A 93 -5.76 2.81 -6.82
CA THR A 93 -5.54 1.79 -5.79
C THR A 93 -4.48 0.75 -6.18
N ILE A 94 -4.12 0.66 -7.45
CA ILE A 94 -3.20 -0.35 -7.98
C ILE A 94 -1.82 0.28 -8.14
N ALA A 95 -0.78 -0.36 -7.63
CA ALA A 95 0.60 0.04 -7.87
C ALA A 95 1.28 -1.00 -8.75
N PHE A 96 1.90 -0.56 -9.85
CA PHE A 96 2.63 -1.43 -10.78
C PHE A 96 4.14 -1.44 -10.49
N SER A 97 4.65 -0.45 -9.75
CA SER A 97 6.04 -0.37 -9.30
C SER A 97 6.14 -0.11 -7.80
N ALA A 98 7.33 -0.31 -7.24
CA ALA A 98 7.60 0.00 -5.84
C ALA A 98 7.51 1.51 -5.54
N GLU A 99 7.83 2.36 -6.52
CA GLU A 99 7.76 3.82 -6.40
C GLU A 99 6.31 4.30 -6.35
N GLU A 100 5.40 3.62 -7.06
CA GLU A 100 3.97 3.89 -7.02
C GLU A 100 3.31 3.38 -5.73
N ARG A 101 4.02 2.62 -4.89
CA ARG A 101 3.51 2.10 -3.62
C ARG A 101 3.40 3.25 -2.62
N GLY A 102 2.27 3.94 -2.67
CA GLY A 102 1.96 5.04 -1.77
C GLY A 102 1.85 4.61 -0.31
N LEU A 103 1.99 5.58 0.58
CA LEU A 103 1.66 5.43 2.00
C LEU A 103 0.13 5.41 2.19
N MET A 104 -0.33 4.79 3.28
CA MET A 104 -1.74 4.86 3.65
C MET A 104 -2.14 6.33 3.89
N LYS A 105 -3.40 6.69 3.59
CA LYS A 105 -3.91 8.03 3.94
C LYS A 105 -3.73 8.25 5.44
N HIS A 106 -3.30 9.46 5.80
CA HIS A 106 -3.05 9.88 7.18
C HIS A 106 -4.30 9.80 8.07
N SER A 107 -5.50 9.78 7.46
CA SER A 107 -6.77 9.54 8.14
C SER A 107 -6.90 8.11 8.71
N TYR A 108 -6.13 7.15 8.19
CA TYR A 108 -6.23 5.73 8.54
C TYR A 108 -5.00 5.21 9.28
N GLY A 109 -3.82 5.75 9.03
CA GLY A 109 -2.60 5.43 9.78
C GLY A 109 -1.83 6.70 10.07
N LYS A 110 -1.41 6.89 11.32
CA LYS A 110 -0.40 7.91 11.64
C LYS A 110 0.95 7.46 11.03
N PRO A 111 1.78 8.39 10.53
CA PRO A 111 3.08 8.07 9.94
C PRO A 111 4.01 7.40 10.95
#